data_AF-A0A7W9S0Y7-F1
#
_entry.id   AF-A0A7W9S0Y7-F1
#
_cell.length_a   1.000
_cell.length_b   1.000
_cell.length_c   1.000
_cell.angle_alpha   90.00
_cell.angle_beta   90.00
_cell.angle_gamma   90.00
#
_symmetry.space_group_name_H-M   'P 1'
#
loop_
_entity.id
_entity.type
_entity.pdbx_description
1 polymer ?
#
loop_
_entity_poly.entity_id
_entity_poly.type
_entity_poly.pdbx_seq_one_letter_code
_entity_poly.pdbx_strand_id
1 'polypeptide(L)' 'MIFPPLTSIRTHDGTVLARDPATGIVASGRTLDEAVAELRRLLSMKEAA' A
#
# COMPACT_ATOMS: atom_id res chain seq x y z
N MET A 1 -17.40 1.70 3.58
CA MET A 1 -16.12 1.06 3.97
C MET A 1 -15.14 2.20 4.23
N ILE A 2 -14.76 2.43 5.49
CA ILE A 2 -13.79 3.49 5.83
C ILE A 2 -12.41 2.89 5.55
N PHE A 3 -11.66 3.49 4.62
CA PHE A 3 -10.28 3.07 4.38
C PHE A 3 -9.44 3.48 5.58
N PRO A 4 -8.62 2.57 6.16
CA PRO A 4 -7.64 2.99 7.13
C PRO A 4 -6.72 4.03 6.48
N PRO A 5 -6.30 5.06 7.23
CA PRO A 5 -5.41 6.07 6.70
C PRO A 5 -4.12 5.40 6.20
N LEU A 6 -3.77 5.61 4.93
CA LEU A 6 -2.50 5.18 4.35
C LEU A 6 -1.63 6.39 4.07
N THR A 7 -0.32 6.16 4.01
CA THR A 7 0.63 7.16 3.49
C THR A 7 1.10 6.73 2.12
N SER A 8 1.22 7.67 1.19
CA SER A 8 1.79 7.40 -0.14
C SER A 8 2.86 8.41 -0.53
N ILE A 9 3.86 7.92 -1.27
CA ILE A 9 4.97 8.69 -1.80
C ILE A 9 5.11 8.34 -3.27
N ARG A 10 5.35 9.34 -4.13
CA ARG A 10 5.79 9.12 -5.50
C ARG A 10 7.28 9.44 -5.61
N THR A 11 8.06 8.48 -6.07
CA THR A 11 9.50 8.63 -6.31
C THR A 11 9.76 9.32 -7.66
N HIS A 12 11.00 9.79 -7.86
CA HIS A 12 11.38 10.52 -9.07
C HIS A 12 11.23 9.69 -10.36
N ASP A 13 11.43 8.38 -10.29
CA ASP A 13 11.21 7.44 -11.40
C ASP A 13 9.72 7.16 -11.69
N GLY A 14 8.81 7.78 -10.93
CA GLY A 14 7.37 7.62 -11.08
C GLY A 14 6.75 6.49 -10.27
N THR A 15 7.54 5.66 -9.58
CA THR A 15 7.03 4.60 -8.69
C THR A 15 6.21 5.21 -7.55
N VAL A 16 5.09 4.59 -7.21
CA VAL A 16 4.25 4.95 -6.07
C VAL A 16 4.43 3.92 -4.98
N LEU A 17 4.79 4.37 -3.79
CA LEU A 17 4.84 3.57 -2.57
C LEU A 17 3.57 3.85 -1.76
N ALA A 18 2.87 2.82 -1.32
CA ALA A 18 1.75 2.90 -0.39
C ALA A 18 2.11 2.14 0.89
N ARG A 19 1.94 2.79 2.05
CA ARG A 19 2.29 2.24 3.36
C ARG A 19 1.10 2.28 4.30
N ASP A 20 0.83 1.14 4.93
CA ASP A 20 -0.07 1.05 6.07
C ASP A 20 0.68 1.45 7.35
N PRO A 21 0.27 2.51 8.07
CA PRO A 21 0.99 3.01 9.25
C PRO A 21 0.83 2.09 10.47
N ALA A 22 -0.23 1.29 10.54
CA ALA A 22 -0.51 0.43 11.68
C ALA A 22 0.39 -0.83 11.68
N THR A 23 0.59 -1.43 10.51
CA THR A 23 1.36 -2.66 10.34
C THR A 23 2.77 -2.42 9.83
N GLY A 24 3.04 -1.27 9.24
CA GLY A 24 4.31 -0.95 8.59
C GLY A 24 4.51 -1.60 7.22
N ILE A 25 3.53 -2.38 6.72
CA ILE A 25 3.62 -2.99 5.39
C ILE A 25 3.67 -1.89 4.32
N VAL A 26 4.56 -2.09 3.35
CA VAL A 26 4.73 -1.21 2.20
C VAL A 26 4.52 -2.00 0.92
N ALA A 27 3.79 -1.43 -0.02
CA ALA A 27 3.64 -1.94 -1.38
C ALA A 27 4.00 -0.85 -2.40
N SER A 28 4.30 -1.28 -3.63
CA SER A 28 4.67 -0.38 -4.72
C SER A 28 3.90 -0.67 -6.00
N GLY A 29 3.66 0.36 -6.81
CA GLY A 29 3.06 0.25 -8.14
C GLY A 29 3.44 1.45 -9.02
N ARG A 30 3.04 1.48 -10.29
CA ARG A 30 3.24 2.65 -11.17
C ARG A 30 2.18 3.72 -10.95
N THR A 31 1.02 3.31 -10.43
CA THR A 31 -0.09 4.19 -10.03
C THR A 31 -0.41 4.01 -8.55
N LEU A 32 -1.17 4.96 -8.00
CA LEU A 32 -1.66 4.86 -6.62
C LEU A 32 -2.58 3.64 -6.47
N ASP A 33 -3.45 3.39 -7.45
CA ASP A 33 -4.40 2.27 -7.41
C ASP A 33 -3.67 0.93 -7.41
N GLU A 34 -2.62 0.78 -8.22
CA GLU A 34 -1.78 -0.43 -8.21
C GLU A 34 -1.09 -0.63 -6.86
N ALA A 35 -0.46 0.41 -6.32
CA ALA A 35 0.23 0.33 -5.03
C ALA A 35 -0.74 -0.01 -3.88
N VAL A 36 -1.96 0.55 -3.90
CA VAL A 36 -3.01 0.29 -2.91
C VAL A 36 -3.59 -1.11 -3.07
N ALA A 37 -3.80 -1.59 -4.30
CA ALA A 37 -4.28 -2.95 -4.55
C ALA A 37 -3.29 -3.99 -4.02
N GLU A 38 -1.99 -3.80 -4.26
CA GLU A 38 -0.95 -4.67 -3.74
C GLU A 38 -0.84 -4.59 -2.21
N LEU A 39 -0.94 -3.39 -1.63
CA LEU A 39 -0.97 -3.23 -0.17
C LEU A 39 -2.10 -4.04 0.47
N ARG A 40 -3.31 -4.00 -0.12
CA ARG A 40 -4.46 -4.79 0.36
C ARG A 40 -4.21 -6.29 0.27
N ARG A 41 -3.60 -6.75 -0.82
CA ARG A 41 -3.24 -8.16 -0.99
C ARG A 41 -2.31 -8.60 0.14
N LEU A 42 -1.25 -7.84 0.42
CA LEU A 42 -0.30 -8.15 1.49
C LEU A 42 -0.95 -8.13 2.89
N LEU A 43 -1.81 -7.15 3.17
CA LEU A 43 -2.53 -7.07 4.44
C LEU A 43 -3.45 -8.30 4.63
N SER A 44 -4.19 -8.71 3.60
CA SER A 44 -5.05 -9.90 3.66
C SER A 44 -4.26 -11.19 3.90
N MET A 45 -3.04 -11.30 3.35
CA MET A 45 -2.17 -12.46 3.60
C MET A 45 -1.64 -12.50 5.03
N LYS A 46 -1.36 -11.33 5.63
CA LYS A 46 -0.93 -11.24 7.03
C LYS A 46 -2.06 -11.60 7.99
N GLU A 47 -3.29 -11.19 7.72
CA GLU A 47 -4.45 -11.54 8.57
C GLU A 47 -4.82 -13.02 8.51
N ALA A 48 -4.45 -13.71 7.42
CA ALA A 48 -4.69 -15.14 7.24
C ALA A 48 -3.60 -16.04 7.85
N ALA A 49 -2.52 -15.46 8.39
CA ALA A 49 -1.37 -16.16 8.97
C ALA A 49 -1.36 -16.07 10.49
#